data_AF-A0A9E4C314-F1
#
_entry.id   AF-A0A9E4C314-F1
#
_cell.length_a   1.000
_cell.length_b   1.000
_cell.length_c   1.000
_cell.angle_alpha   90.00
_cell.angle_beta   90.00
_cell.angle_gamma   90.00
#
_symmetry.space_group_name_H-M   'P 1'
#
loop_
_entity.id
_entity.type
_entity.pdbx_description
1 polymer ?
#
loop_
_entity_poly.entity_id
_entity_poly.type
_entity_poly.pdbx_seq_one_letter_code
_entity_poly.pdbx_strand_id
1 'polypeptide(L)'
;MANKSKSKHIDLEIKDASLIFDRVWSDLEQEFGRAKLCFPGEIIWLGGAPGAGKGTNTPFILEARGITAAAVVISDLLDSPRAQQIKNAGGLVGDEEVTYLLLHKLLDPIYQRGVIVDGFPRTQVQVECLKLFYDKMTELREEFRNHDFPRPLFRTVLLFVDEEVSVERQLHRGREAQEHNRKATELGVGQLAEIRATDLDPAAARKRYQVFKETTFEALRSLRAIFHFRFIDASQPLAEVQQEIEEEFSYQSSLELSHKTFDRVRTITPASRLVLYARQELVKRLEIYNEDHPELFQRVIDKVNFKFMPIVTRYAITGMTLVNSEDVLFDDPLALAMLIDIFSERGYQALVDVNHIEVPHRIDPHTHEITCRQKRVYRFQIRFAASAIRHGNY
;
A
#
# COMPACT_ATOMS: atom_id res chain seq x y z
N MET A 1 -12.62 -70.54 -14.29
CA MET A 1 -13.16 -69.80 -13.13
C MET A 1 -12.00 -69.45 -12.20
N ALA A 2 -11.55 -68.19 -12.21
CA ALA A 2 -10.64 -67.66 -11.20
C ALA A 2 -10.87 -66.14 -11.14
N ASN A 3 -11.71 -65.71 -10.21
CA ASN A 3 -12.11 -64.33 -10.01
C ASN A 3 -11.09 -63.65 -9.10
N LYS A 4 -10.15 -62.87 -9.66
CA LYS A 4 -9.29 -61.97 -8.89
C LYS A 4 -10.03 -60.64 -8.72
N SER A 5 -10.62 -60.47 -7.54
CA SER A 5 -11.08 -59.19 -7.02
C SER A 5 -9.90 -58.20 -6.98
N LYS A 6 -9.86 -57.26 -7.93
CA LYS A 6 -9.06 -56.04 -7.82
C LYS A 6 -9.87 -55.07 -6.97
N SER A 7 -9.37 -54.75 -5.76
CA SER A 7 -9.88 -53.64 -4.98
C SER A 7 -9.72 -52.36 -5.80
N LYS A 8 -10.83 -51.74 -6.16
CA LYS A 8 -10.85 -50.37 -6.65
C LYS A 8 -10.63 -49.47 -5.43
N HIS A 9 -9.41 -49.00 -5.24
CA HIS A 9 -9.18 -47.75 -4.51
C HIS A 9 -9.91 -46.65 -5.29
N ILE A 10 -11.05 -46.22 -4.78
CA ILE A 10 -11.76 -45.03 -5.23
C ILE A 10 -11.29 -43.94 -4.29
N ASP A 11 -10.31 -43.14 -4.73
CA ASP A 11 -10.01 -41.86 -4.10
C ASP A 11 -11.20 -40.93 -4.36
N LEU A 12 -12.10 -40.87 -3.39
CA LEU A 12 -13.14 -39.86 -3.31
C LEU A 12 -12.45 -38.55 -2.90
N GLU A 13 -12.11 -37.72 -3.88
CA GLU A 13 -11.69 -36.34 -3.65
C GLU A 13 -12.81 -35.65 -2.86
N ILE A 14 -12.54 -35.35 -1.59
CA ILE A 14 -13.49 -34.67 -0.70
C ILE A 14 -13.69 -33.26 -1.27
N LYS A 15 -14.92 -32.94 -1.69
CA LYS A 15 -15.28 -31.60 -2.18
C LYS A 15 -15.85 -30.69 -1.09
N ASP A 16 -15.89 -31.18 0.15
CA ASP A 16 -16.35 -30.42 1.30
C ASP A 16 -15.21 -29.55 1.83
N ALA A 17 -15.30 -28.25 1.56
CA ALA A 17 -14.30 -27.28 1.96
C ALA A 17 -14.14 -27.18 3.49
N SER A 18 -15.20 -27.40 4.26
CA SER A 18 -15.11 -27.38 5.73
C SER A 18 -14.26 -28.55 6.20
N LEU A 19 -14.55 -29.76 5.72
CA LEU A 19 -13.81 -30.95 6.12
C LEU A 19 -12.34 -30.86 5.69
N ILE A 20 -12.08 -30.34 4.49
CA ILE A 20 -10.70 -30.07 4.03
C ILE A 20 -10.01 -29.07 4.97
N PHE A 21 -10.62 -27.91 5.19
CA PHE A 21 -10.01 -26.86 5.98
C PHE A 21 -9.78 -27.27 7.43
N ASP A 22 -10.75 -27.94 8.06
CA ASP A 22 -10.66 -28.40 9.45
C ASP A 22 -9.50 -29.39 9.65
N ARG A 23 -9.25 -30.28 8.67
CA ARG A 23 -8.09 -31.18 8.68
C ARG A 23 -6.78 -30.40 8.59
N VAL A 24 -6.68 -29.51 7.60
CA VAL A 24 -5.49 -28.66 7.41
C VAL A 24 -5.20 -27.85 8.68
N TRP A 25 -6.23 -27.26 9.28
CA TRP A 25 -6.11 -26.47 10.49
C TRP A 25 -5.66 -27.31 11.69
N SER A 26 -6.26 -28.48 11.89
CA SER A 26 -5.88 -29.43 12.94
C SER A 26 -4.41 -29.85 12.80
N ASP A 27 -3.94 -30.14 11.59
CA ASP A 27 -2.56 -30.53 11.35
C ASP A 27 -1.58 -29.40 11.72
N LEU A 28 -1.89 -28.16 11.32
CA LEU A 28 -1.09 -26.98 11.70
C LEU A 28 -1.10 -26.74 13.21
N GLU A 29 -2.25 -26.90 13.88
CA GLU A 29 -2.35 -26.77 15.34
C GLU A 29 -1.53 -27.84 16.07
N GLN A 30 -1.51 -29.07 15.58
CA GLN A 30 -0.69 -30.14 16.14
C GLN A 30 0.81 -29.88 15.95
N GLU A 31 1.19 -29.34 14.79
CA GLU A 31 2.59 -29.09 14.44
C GLU A 31 3.19 -27.88 15.15
N PHE A 32 2.48 -26.74 15.15
CA PHE A 32 2.99 -25.47 15.68
C PHE A 32 2.45 -25.12 17.06
N GLY A 33 1.27 -25.62 17.41
CA GLY A 33 0.49 -25.17 18.56
C GLY A 33 -0.30 -23.91 18.26
N ARG A 34 -1.54 -23.85 18.75
CA ARG A 34 -2.52 -22.77 18.50
C ARG A 34 -1.98 -21.35 18.76
N ALA A 35 -1.20 -21.16 19.83
CA ALA A 35 -0.62 -19.86 20.20
C ALA A 35 0.52 -19.39 19.25
N LYS A 36 1.04 -20.27 18.38
CA LYS A 36 2.08 -19.94 17.40
C LYS A 36 1.55 -19.84 15.96
N LEU A 37 0.25 -20.02 15.75
CA LEU A 37 -0.40 -19.83 14.45
C LEU A 37 -0.60 -18.33 14.14
N CYS A 38 0.49 -17.57 14.14
CA CYS A 38 0.49 -16.15 13.84
C CYS A 38 0.75 -15.95 12.34
N PHE A 39 -0.32 -15.60 11.63
CA PHE A 39 -0.31 -15.36 10.18
C PHE A 39 -0.08 -13.87 9.85
N PRO A 40 0.23 -13.55 8.58
CA PRO A 40 0.43 -12.17 8.12
C PRO A 40 -0.76 -11.27 8.40
N GLY A 41 -0.51 -10.01 8.76
CA GLY A 41 -1.58 -9.03 8.94
C GLY A 41 -2.29 -8.69 7.64
N GLU A 42 -1.54 -8.58 6.55
CA GLU A 42 -2.06 -8.32 5.22
C GLU A 42 -1.74 -9.47 4.25
N ILE A 43 -2.75 -9.94 3.53
CA ILE A 43 -2.59 -10.93 2.46
C ILE A 43 -3.27 -10.43 1.20
N ILE A 44 -2.49 -10.33 0.12
CA ILE A 44 -2.96 -9.95 -1.20
C ILE A 44 -3.03 -11.20 -2.08
N TRP A 45 -4.23 -11.64 -2.40
CA TRP A 45 -4.53 -12.73 -3.32
C TRP A 45 -4.45 -12.23 -4.75
N LEU A 46 -3.34 -12.51 -5.44
CA LEU A 46 -3.09 -12.08 -6.81
C LEU A 46 -3.63 -13.13 -7.80
N GLY A 47 -4.69 -12.73 -8.48
CA GLY A 47 -5.32 -13.46 -9.57
C GLY A 47 -4.99 -12.85 -10.92
N GLY A 48 -5.05 -13.66 -11.97
CA GLY A 48 -4.88 -13.19 -13.34
C GLY A 48 -4.68 -14.31 -14.33
N ALA A 49 -5.15 -14.07 -15.55
CA ALA A 49 -5.03 -15.01 -16.65
C ALA A 49 -3.55 -15.29 -16.99
N PRO A 50 -3.23 -16.43 -17.63
CA PRO A 50 -1.94 -16.59 -18.27
C PRO A 50 -1.64 -15.40 -19.19
N GLY A 51 -0.44 -14.83 -19.14
CA GLY A 51 -0.10 -13.64 -19.94
C GLY A 51 -0.59 -12.29 -19.39
N ALA A 52 -1.27 -12.25 -18.24
CA ALA A 52 -1.71 -11.00 -17.60
C ALA A 52 -0.59 -10.16 -16.97
N GLY A 53 0.68 -10.60 -17.04
CA GLY A 53 1.81 -9.85 -16.52
C GLY A 53 2.00 -9.94 -15.00
N LYS A 54 1.48 -10.97 -14.31
CA LYS A 54 1.64 -11.14 -12.85
C LYS A 54 3.09 -11.09 -12.39
N GLY A 55 3.99 -11.81 -13.05
CA GLY A 55 5.42 -11.79 -12.71
C GLY A 55 6.06 -10.41 -12.85
N THR A 56 5.59 -9.61 -13.82
CA THR A 56 6.02 -8.23 -14.02
C THR A 56 5.44 -7.29 -12.97
N ASN A 57 4.14 -7.42 -12.67
CA ASN A 57 3.40 -6.50 -11.78
C ASN A 57 3.58 -6.79 -10.29
N THR A 58 3.94 -8.03 -9.90
CA THR A 58 4.10 -8.42 -8.50
C THR A 58 5.13 -7.55 -7.75
N PRO A 59 6.35 -7.31 -8.28
CA PRO A 59 7.30 -6.41 -7.63
C PRO A 59 6.77 -4.99 -7.44
N PHE A 60 6.03 -4.44 -8.42
CA PHE A 60 5.45 -3.10 -8.31
C PHE A 60 4.36 -3.04 -7.24
N ILE A 61 3.52 -4.07 -7.12
CA ILE A 61 2.51 -4.16 -6.06
C ILE A 61 3.19 -4.26 -4.68
N LEU A 62 4.27 -5.05 -4.56
CA LEU A 62 5.05 -5.15 -3.32
C LEU A 62 5.65 -3.79 -2.91
N GLU A 63 6.28 -3.11 -3.86
CA GLU A 63 6.89 -1.79 -3.66
C GLU A 63 5.85 -0.73 -3.27
N ALA A 64 4.74 -0.63 -4.02
CA ALA A 64 3.65 0.30 -3.74
C ALA A 64 3.02 0.08 -2.36
N ARG A 65 3.06 -1.16 -1.83
CA ARG A 65 2.56 -1.51 -0.49
C ARG A 65 3.63 -1.51 0.61
N GLY A 66 4.90 -1.30 0.27
CA GLY A 66 6.00 -1.42 1.23
C GLY A 66 6.18 -2.83 1.80
N ILE A 67 5.74 -3.87 1.08
CA ILE A 67 5.94 -5.27 1.46
C ILE A 67 7.31 -5.71 0.94
N THR A 68 8.20 -6.11 1.84
CA THR A 68 9.58 -6.51 1.50
C THR A 68 9.74 -8.01 1.30
N ALA A 69 8.77 -8.82 1.75
CA ALA A 69 8.79 -10.25 1.56
C ALA A 69 8.50 -10.62 0.10
N ALA A 70 9.21 -11.64 -0.41
CA ALA A 70 8.95 -12.18 -1.73
C ALA A 70 7.55 -12.79 -1.81
N ALA A 71 6.87 -12.68 -2.95
CA ALA A 71 5.56 -13.29 -3.12
C ALA A 71 5.60 -14.82 -2.96
N VAL A 72 4.54 -15.39 -2.42
CA VAL A 72 4.32 -16.84 -2.37
C VAL A 72 3.65 -17.26 -3.67
N VAL A 73 4.39 -17.96 -4.53
CA VAL A 73 3.85 -18.49 -5.78
C VAL A 73 3.43 -19.95 -5.58
N ILE A 74 2.14 -20.25 -5.80
CA ILE A 74 1.62 -21.60 -5.53
C ILE A 74 2.33 -22.68 -6.33
N SER A 75 2.72 -22.41 -7.58
CA SER A 75 3.45 -23.41 -8.39
C SER A 75 4.72 -23.90 -7.71
N ASP A 76 5.43 -23.00 -7.04
CA ASP A 76 6.73 -23.30 -6.42
C ASP A 76 6.53 -24.19 -5.18
N LEU A 77 5.39 -24.05 -4.49
CA LEU A 77 4.99 -24.93 -3.39
C LEU A 77 4.66 -26.34 -3.88
N LEU A 78 4.11 -26.47 -5.09
CA LEU A 78 3.77 -27.77 -5.70
C LEU A 78 5.00 -28.57 -6.12
N ASP A 79 6.19 -27.97 -6.12
CA ASP A 79 7.46 -28.65 -6.40
C ASP A 79 8.23 -28.97 -5.11
N SER A 80 7.61 -28.76 -3.94
CA SER A 80 8.16 -29.16 -2.66
C SER A 80 8.35 -30.68 -2.56
N PRO A 81 9.29 -31.18 -1.72
CA PRO A 81 9.50 -32.62 -1.52
C PRO A 81 8.21 -33.37 -1.13
N ARG A 82 7.36 -32.72 -0.33
CA ARG A 82 6.06 -33.26 0.09
C ARG A 82 5.10 -33.41 -1.09
N ALA A 83 4.95 -32.36 -1.90
CA ALA A 83 4.14 -32.43 -3.11
C ALA A 83 4.69 -33.46 -4.11
N GLN A 84 6.01 -33.58 -4.23
CA GLN A 84 6.63 -34.58 -5.11
C GLN A 84 6.41 -36.01 -4.62
N GLN A 85 6.41 -36.27 -3.30
CA GLN A 85 6.07 -37.58 -2.75
C GLN A 85 4.64 -38.00 -3.11
N ILE A 86 3.68 -37.07 -3.02
CA ILE A 86 2.28 -37.33 -3.39
C ILE A 86 2.16 -37.62 -4.89
N LYS A 87 2.79 -36.79 -5.74
CA LYS A 87 2.85 -37.01 -7.20
C LYS A 87 3.46 -38.37 -7.53
N ASN A 88 4.57 -38.75 -6.87
CA ASN A 88 5.26 -40.02 -7.07
C ASN A 88 4.43 -41.23 -6.61
N ALA A 89 3.59 -41.06 -5.58
CA ALA A 89 2.65 -42.08 -5.11
C ALA A 89 1.41 -42.22 -6.03
N GLY A 90 1.32 -41.44 -7.11
CA GLY A 90 0.20 -41.43 -8.05
C GLY A 90 -0.99 -40.60 -7.57
N GLY A 91 -0.84 -39.85 -6.48
CA GLY A 91 -1.86 -38.92 -5.98
C GLY A 91 -1.87 -37.60 -6.75
N LEU A 92 -3.04 -36.97 -6.82
CA LEU A 92 -3.19 -35.60 -7.30
C LEU A 92 -2.96 -34.64 -6.13
N VAL A 93 -2.24 -33.55 -6.36
CA VAL A 93 -2.14 -32.46 -5.36
C VAL A 93 -3.45 -31.68 -5.40
N GLY A 94 -4.40 -32.12 -4.58
CA GLY A 94 -5.75 -31.54 -4.47
C GLY A 94 -5.81 -30.33 -3.53
N ASP A 95 -7.01 -29.79 -3.35
CA ASP A 95 -7.25 -28.54 -2.60
C ASP A 95 -6.76 -28.60 -1.14
N GLU A 96 -6.83 -29.77 -0.49
CA GLU A 96 -6.33 -29.99 0.89
C GLU A 96 -4.83 -29.71 1.00
N GLU A 97 -4.03 -30.36 0.17
CA GLU A 97 -2.57 -30.25 0.21
C GLU A 97 -2.12 -28.85 -0.22
N VAL A 98 -2.75 -28.25 -1.24
CA VAL A 98 -2.44 -26.86 -1.64
C VAL A 98 -2.72 -25.89 -0.49
N THR A 99 -3.85 -26.06 0.19
CA THR A 99 -4.22 -25.21 1.33
C THR A 99 -3.23 -25.39 2.48
N TYR A 100 -2.86 -26.63 2.82
CA TYR A 100 -1.85 -26.89 3.86
C TYR A 100 -0.49 -26.26 3.54
N LEU A 101 0.05 -26.49 2.33
CA LEU A 101 1.34 -25.94 1.93
C LEU A 101 1.35 -24.42 1.96
N LEU A 102 0.26 -23.79 1.51
CA LEU A 102 0.10 -22.35 1.56
C LEU A 102 0.07 -21.85 3.01
N LEU A 103 -0.83 -22.35 3.85
CA LEU A 103 -0.99 -21.86 5.23
C LEU A 103 0.29 -22.12 6.05
N HIS A 104 0.91 -23.29 5.88
CA HIS A 104 2.21 -23.57 6.48
C HIS A 104 3.27 -22.54 6.02
N LYS A 105 3.33 -22.22 4.73
CA LYS A 105 4.29 -21.22 4.22
C LYS A 105 4.04 -19.82 4.79
N LEU A 106 2.78 -19.46 5.01
CA LEU A 106 2.39 -18.17 5.58
C LEU A 106 2.80 -17.99 7.05
N LEU A 107 3.14 -19.06 7.78
CA LEU A 107 3.66 -18.98 9.15
C LEU A 107 5.12 -18.54 9.24
N ASP A 108 5.81 -18.43 8.10
CA ASP A 108 7.19 -17.93 8.06
C ASP A 108 7.23 -16.45 8.53
N PRO A 109 8.05 -16.11 9.55
CA PRO A 109 8.10 -14.75 10.12
C PRO A 109 8.40 -13.65 9.09
N ILE A 110 9.01 -13.98 7.95
CA ILE A 110 9.25 -13.01 6.87
C ILE A 110 7.95 -12.40 6.35
N TYR A 111 6.83 -13.11 6.42
CA TYR A 111 5.53 -12.67 5.92
C TYR A 111 4.71 -11.89 6.94
N GLN A 112 5.15 -11.78 8.19
CA GLN A 112 4.32 -11.25 9.30
C GLN A 112 3.70 -9.88 9.01
N ARG A 113 4.42 -9.00 8.30
CA ARG A 113 3.95 -7.65 7.94
C ARG A 113 2.99 -7.63 6.75
N GLY A 114 3.12 -8.59 5.84
CA GLY A 114 2.33 -8.64 4.62
C GLY A 114 2.92 -9.59 3.59
N VAL A 115 2.06 -10.10 2.69
CA VAL A 115 2.48 -11.01 1.63
C VAL A 115 1.54 -10.94 0.42
N ILE A 116 2.09 -11.15 -0.77
CA ILE A 116 1.32 -11.45 -1.98
C ILE A 116 1.34 -12.95 -2.21
N VAL A 117 0.17 -13.54 -2.47
CA VAL A 117 0.02 -14.94 -2.87
C VAL A 117 -0.43 -14.99 -4.34
N ASP A 118 0.42 -15.48 -5.25
CA ASP A 118 0.07 -15.66 -6.67
C ASP A 118 -0.47 -17.07 -6.92
N GLY A 119 -1.70 -17.12 -7.43
CA GLY A 119 -2.29 -18.33 -7.97
C GLY A 119 -3.14 -19.11 -6.99
N PHE A 120 -3.63 -18.45 -5.92
CA PHE A 120 -4.66 -18.95 -5.00
C PHE A 120 -5.73 -17.86 -4.78
N PRO A 121 -7.03 -18.18 -4.74
CA PRO A 121 -7.65 -19.47 -5.04
C PRO A 121 -7.84 -19.70 -6.55
N ARG A 122 -7.95 -20.97 -6.96
CA ARG A 122 -8.26 -21.44 -8.33
C ARG A 122 -9.60 -22.18 -8.44
N THR A 123 -10.12 -22.69 -7.32
CA THR A 123 -11.37 -23.45 -7.25
C THR A 123 -12.32 -22.82 -6.23
N GLN A 124 -13.61 -23.12 -6.32
CA GLN A 124 -14.59 -22.64 -5.34
C GLN A 124 -14.32 -23.23 -3.94
N VAL A 125 -13.83 -24.47 -3.86
CA VAL A 125 -13.44 -25.09 -2.58
C VAL A 125 -12.35 -24.27 -1.90
N GLN A 126 -11.33 -23.84 -2.63
CA GLN A 126 -10.27 -22.96 -2.10
C GLN A 126 -10.82 -21.60 -1.64
N VAL A 127 -11.84 -21.04 -2.32
CA VAL A 127 -12.51 -19.81 -1.88
C VAL A 127 -13.19 -20.02 -0.53
N GLU A 128 -13.90 -21.14 -0.34
CA GLU A 128 -14.52 -21.46 0.95
C GLU A 128 -13.47 -21.69 2.05
N CYS A 129 -12.37 -22.39 1.75
CA CYS A 129 -11.23 -22.53 2.68
C CYS A 129 -10.67 -21.16 3.10
N LEU A 130 -10.61 -20.20 2.18
CA LEU A 130 -10.09 -18.86 2.43
C LEU A 130 -11.03 -18.04 3.35
N LYS A 131 -12.35 -18.26 3.28
CA LYS A 131 -13.30 -17.70 4.26
C LYS A 131 -13.07 -18.25 5.65
N LEU A 132 -13.00 -19.58 5.76
CA LEU A 132 -12.76 -20.26 7.05
C LEU A 132 -11.40 -19.84 7.64
N PHE A 133 -10.39 -19.64 6.79
CA PHE A 133 -9.10 -19.11 7.21
C PHE A 133 -9.21 -17.70 7.79
N TYR A 134 -9.94 -16.80 7.14
CA TYR A 134 -10.19 -15.45 7.64
C TYR A 134 -10.89 -15.46 9.01
N ASP A 135 -11.89 -16.32 9.17
CA ASP A 135 -12.62 -16.49 10.42
C ASP A 135 -11.70 -17.00 11.53
N LYS A 136 -10.86 -18.02 11.25
CA LYS A 136 -9.88 -18.53 12.21
C LYS A 136 -8.83 -17.49 12.62
N MET A 137 -8.33 -16.68 11.69
CA MET A 137 -7.42 -15.58 12.03
C MET A 137 -8.10 -14.55 12.94
N THR A 138 -9.40 -14.31 12.72
CA THR A 138 -10.20 -13.40 13.57
C THR A 138 -10.39 -14.00 14.97
N GLU A 139 -10.75 -15.28 15.07
CA GLU A 139 -10.85 -16.01 16.35
C GLU A 139 -9.54 -15.95 17.15
N LEU A 140 -8.41 -16.28 16.52
CA LEU A 140 -7.09 -16.24 17.16
C LEU A 140 -6.76 -14.84 17.70
N ARG A 141 -7.07 -13.79 16.94
CA ARG A 141 -6.86 -12.42 17.40
C ARG A 141 -7.74 -12.07 18.61
N GLU A 142 -8.99 -12.53 18.63
CA GLU A 142 -9.89 -12.28 19.76
C GLU A 142 -9.44 -13.02 21.02
N GLU A 143 -9.03 -14.26 20.88
CA GLU A 143 -8.51 -15.12 21.94
C GLU A 143 -7.19 -14.57 22.51
N PHE A 144 -6.25 -14.19 21.64
CA PHE A 144 -4.93 -13.70 22.01
C PHE A 144 -4.81 -12.17 21.94
N ARG A 145 -5.85 -11.43 22.33
CA ARG A 145 -5.95 -9.96 22.22
C ARG A 145 -4.77 -9.18 22.84
N ASN A 146 -4.04 -9.79 23.78
CA ASN A 146 -2.85 -9.23 24.44
C ASN A 146 -1.51 -9.63 23.80
N HIS A 147 -1.53 -10.40 22.71
CA HIS A 147 -0.36 -10.80 21.93
C HIS A 147 -0.37 -10.11 20.56
N ASP A 148 0.77 -10.17 19.85
CA ASP A 148 0.98 -9.56 18.53
C ASP A 148 0.30 -10.33 17.38
N PHE A 149 -0.97 -10.72 17.56
CA PHE A 149 -1.79 -11.27 16.47
C PHE A 149 -2.36 -10.13 15.63
N PRO A 150 -1.96 -9.97 14.36
CA PRO A 150 -2.43 -8.85 13.56
C PRO A 150 -3.91 -8.99 13.20
N ARG A 151 -4.56 -7.88 12.84
CA ARG A 151 -5.91 -7.93 12.28
C ARG A 151 -5.83 -8.46 10.85
N PRO A 152 -6.58 -9.51 10.47
CA PRO A 152 -6.53 -10.04 9.12
C PRO A 152 -7.11 -9.04 8.12
N LEU A 153 -6.31 -8.70 7.11
CA LEU A 153 -6.70 -7.88 5.97
C LEU A 153 -6.45 -8.67 4.69
N PHE A 154 -7.53 -9.18 4.09
CA PHE A 154 -7.46 -9.88 2.81
C PHE A 154 -7.85 -8.92 1.68
N ARG A 155 -7.03 -8.93 0.63
CA ARG A 155 -7.27 -8.18 -0.61
C ARG A 155 -7.17 -9.13 -1.78
N THR A 156 -8.01 -8.93 -2.78
CA THR A 156 -7.94 -9.67 -4.03
C THR A 156 -7.63 -8.69 -5.15
N VAL A 157 -6.58 -8.97 -5.90
CA VAL A 157 -6.17 -8.18 -7.07
C VAL A 157 -6.30 -9.08 -8.27
N LEU A 158 -7.13 -8.70 -9.23
CA LEU A 158 -7.30 -9.42 -10.48
C LEU A 158 -6.69 -8.60 -11.63
N LEU A 159 -5.59 -9.10 -12.19
CA LEU A 159 -5.06 -8.60 -13.45
C LEU A 159 -5.83 -9.24 -14.61
N PHE A 160 -6.62 -8.44 -15.30
CA PHE A 160 -7.41 -8.90 -16.42
C PHE A 160 -6.72 -8.59 -17.75
N VAL A 161 -6.81 -9.53 -18.69
CA VAL A 161 -6.42 -9.35 -20.08
C VAL A 161 -7.39 -10.14 -20.94
N ASP A 162 -7.69 -9.65 -22.14
CA ASP A 162 -8.48 -10.39 -23.11
C ASP A 162 -7.74 -11.62 -23.65
N GLU A 163 -8.51 -12.58 -24.19
CA GLU A 163 -7.96 -13.86 -24.69
C GLU A 163 -6.90 -13.63 -25.77
N GLU A 164 -7.17 -12.75 -26.73
CA GLU A 164 -6.27 -12.45 -27.84
C GLU A 164 -4.93 -11.90 -27.32
N VAL A 165 -4.99 -10.91 -26.42
CA VAL A 165 -3.80 -10.30 -25.79
C VAL A 165 -3.04 -11.34 -24.95
N SER A 166 -3.74 -12.19 -24.18
CA SER A 166 -3.13 -13.27 -23.40
C SER A 166 -2.38 -14.27 -24.28
N VAL A 167 -2.98 -14.69 -25.40
CA VAL A 167 -2.36 -15.63 -26.35
C VAL A 167 -1.15 -14.99 -27.01
N GLU A 168 -1.28 -13.75 -27.48
CA GLU A 168 -0.19 -13.01 -28.10
C GLU A 168 1.01 -12.89 -27.16
N ARG A 169 0.77 -12.48 -25.90
CA ARG A 169 1.83 -12.33 -24.87
C ARG A 169 2.50 -13.66 -24.51
N GLN A 170 1.76 -14.77 -24.46
CA GLN A 170 2.35 -16.09 -24.23
C GLN A 170 3.27 -16.53 -25.38
N LEU A 171 2.82 -16.34 -26.63
CA LEU A 171 3.63 -16.65 -27.81
C LEU A 171 4.85 -15.71 -27.92
N HIS A 172 4.69 -14.43 -27.56
CA HIS A 172 5.79 -13.47 -27.49
C HIS A 172 6.86 -13.93 -26.50
N ARG A 173 6.46 -14.27 -25.28
CA ARG A 173 7.35 -14.84 -24.26
C ARG A 173 8.10 -16.07 -24.78
N GLY A 174 7.41 -16.96 -25.51
CA GLY A 174 8.01 -18.14 -26.12
C GLY A 174 9.14 -17.79 -27.09
N ARG A 175 8.89 -16.84 -28.01
CA ARG A 175 9.90 -16.37 -28.97
C ARG A 175 11.11 -15.76 -28.27
N GLU A 176 10.89 -14.93 -27.24
CA GLU A 176 11.98 -14.32 -26.47
C GLU A 176 12.80 -15.36 -25.70
N ALA A 177 12.14 -16.32 -25.06
CA ALA A 177 12.81 -17.39 -24.33
C ALA A 177 13.62 -18.30 -25.26
N GLN A 178 13.11 -18.62 -26.45
CA GLN A 178 13.85 -19.36 -27.48
C GLN A 178 15.11 -18.62 -27.93
N GLU A 179 14.98 -17.31 -28.19
CA GLU A 179 16.11 -16.48 -28.60
C GLU A 179 17.17 -16.35 -27.51
N HIS A 180 16.74 -16.11 -26.27
CA HIS A 180 17.62 -16.07 -25.09
C HIS A 180 18.36 -17.40 -24.91
N ASN A 181 17.65 -18.53 -24.98
CA ASN A 181 18.22 -19.86 -24.82
C ASN A 181 19.21 -20.20 -25.94
N ARG A 182 18.93 -19.77 -27.18
CA ARG A 182 19.87 -19.91 -28.30
C ARG A 182 21.17 -19.16 -28.00
N LYS A 183 21.09 -17.88 -27.63
CA LYS A 183 22.28 -17.07 -27.29
C LYS A 183 23.06 -17.63 -26.10
N ALA A 184 22.37 -18.05 -25.03
CA ALA A 184 23.00 -18.62 -23.85
C ALA A 184 23.74 -19.92 -24.17
N THR A 185 23.17 -20.76 -25.05
CA THR A 185 23.79 -22.00 -25.51
C THR A 185 25.00 -21.73 -26.41
N GLU A 186 24.91 -20.76 -27.33
CA GLU A 186 26.00 -20.36 -28.23
C GLU A 186 27.20 -19.77 -27.47
N LEU A 187 26.93 -18.95 -26.45
CA LEU A 187 27.97 -18.27 -25.66
C LEU A 187 28.49 -19.13 -24.51
N GLY A 188 27.83 -20.25 -24.19
CA GLY A 188 28.17 -21.11 -23.05
C GLY A 188 28.02 -20.44 -21.67
N VAL A 189 27.30 -19.31 -21.61
CA VAL A 189 27.11 -18.49 -20.40
C VAL A 189 25.64 -18.09 -20.29
N GLY A 190 25.04 -18.32 -19.12
CA GLY A 190 23.68 -17.90 -18.79
C GLY A 190 22.78 -19.05 -18.34
N GLN A 191 21.71 -18.73 -17.62
CA GLN A 191 20.65 -19.69 -17.29
C GLN A 191 19.63 -19.76 -18.41
N LEU A 192 19.17 -20.98 -18.72
CA LEU A 192 18.11 -21.20 -19.70
C LEU A 192 16.77 -20.74 -19.12
N ALA A 193 16.05 -19.92 -19.90
CA ALA A 193 14.67 -19.57 -19.63
C ALA A 193 13.76 -20.78 -19.82
N GLU A 194 12.79 -20.95 -18.92
CA GLU A 194 11.75 -21.96 -19.04
C GLU A 194 10.87 -21.68 -20.28
N ILE A 195 10.64 -22.70 -21.11
CA ILE A 195 9.71 -22.62 -22.25
C ILE A 195 8.56 -23.59 -21.98
N ARG A 196 7.33 -23.08 -21.99
CA ARG A 196 6.13 -23.88 -21.73
C ARG A 196 5.48 -24.29 -23.05
N ALA A 197 4.72 -25.39 -23.04
CA ALA A 197 3.97 -25.83 -24.22
C ALA A 197 3.03 -24.74 -24.77
N THR A 198 2.44 -23.94 -23.89
CA THR A 198 1.58 -22.80 -24.26
C THR A 198 2.30 -21.65 -24.94
N ASP A 199 3.63 -21.62 -24.88
CA ASP A 199 4.43 -20.54 -25.45
C ASP A 199 4.80 -20.83 -26.92
N LEU A 200 4.57 -22.07 -27.36
CA LEU A 200 4.91 -22.56 -28.70
C LEU A 200 3.66 -22.83 -29.55
N ASP A 201 2.54 -23.20 -28.91
CA ASP A 201 1.30 -23.54 -29.59
C ASP A 201 0.15 -22.59 -29.22
N PRO A 202 -0.39 -21.83 -30.18
CA PRO A 202 -1.56 -20.98 -29.98
C PRO A 202 -2.80 -21.75 -29.48
N ALA A 203 -2.99 -23.02 -29.88
CA ALA A 203 -4.14 -23.80 -29.43
C ALA A 203 -4.02 -24.17 -27.94
N ALA A 204 -2.82 -24.59 -27.50
CA ALA A 204 -2.52 -24.80 -26.09
C ALA A 204 -2.68 -23.51 -25.25
N ALA A 205 -2.23 -22.36 -25.77
CA ALA A 205 -2.40 -21.06 -25.12
C ALA A 205 -3.88 -20.70 -24.91
N ARG A 206 -4.71 -20.85 -25.95
CA ARG A 206 -6.17 -20.61 -25.87
C ARG A 206 -6.85 -21.55 -24.88
N LYS A 207 -6.54 -22.86 -24.95
CA LYS A 207 -7.08 -23.85 -24.02
C LYS A 207 -6.77 -23.48 -22.56
N ARG A 208 -5.54 -23.01 -22.29
CA ARG A 208 -5.14 -22.57 -20.93
C ARG A 208 -5.93 -21.34 -20.47
N TYR A 209 -6.19 -20.39 -21.37
CA TYR A 209 -7.02 -19.22 -21.06
C TYR A 209 -8.47 -19.61 -20.78
N GLN A 210 -9.04 -20.52 -21.59
CA GLN A 210 -10.41 -21.03 -21.39
C GLN A 210 -10.56 -21.73 -20.04
N VAL A 211 -9.62 -22.59 -19.66
CA VAL A 211 -9.63 -23.23 -18.32
C VAL A 211 -9.62 -22.18 -17.21
N PHE A 212 -8.79 -21.14 -17.33
CA PHE A 212 -8.78 -20.03 -16.37
C PHE A 212 -10.15 -19.34 -16.30
N LYS A 213 -10.75 -19.02 -17.45
CA LYS A 213 -12.04 -18.33 -17.54
C LYS A 213 -13.20 -19.16 -16.98
N GLU A 214 -13.21 -20.47 -17.19
CA GLU A 214 -14.29 -21.35 -16.75
C GLU A 214 -14.22 -21.69 -15.25
N THR A 215 -13.01 -21.81 -14.71
CA THR A 215 -12.80 -22.31 -13.33
C THR A 215 -12.32 -21.21 -12.39
N THR A 216 -11.15 -20.64 -12.66
CA THR A 216 -10.46 -19.72 -11.76
C THR A 216 -11.11 -18.34 -11.74
N PHE A 217 -11.60 -17.84 -12.87
CA PHE A 217 -12.18 -16.51 -12.96
C PHE A 217 -13.45 -16.39 -12.11
N GLU A 218 -14.34 -17.38 -12.14
CA GLU A 218 -15.54 -17.39 -11.30
C GLU A 218 -15.20 -17.50 -9.81
N ALA A 219 -14.23 -18.35 -9.46
CA ALA A 219 -13.74 -18.46 -8.09
C ALA A 219 -13.22 -17.09 -7.58
N LEU A 220 -12.34 -16.44 -8.34
CA LEU A 220 -11.82 -15.11 -8.00
C LEU A 220 -12.92 -14.06 -7.96
N ARG A 221 -13.87 -14.07 -8.90
CA ARG A 221 -14.99 -13.12 -8.94
C ARG A 221 -15.88 -13.25 -7.70
N SER A 222 -16.07 -14.45 -7.17
CA SER A 222 -16.84 -14.66 -5.95
C SER A 222 -16.22 -14.01 -4.71
N LEU A 223 -14.89 -13.82 -4.68
CA LEU A 223 -14.19 -13.08 -3.61
C LEU A 223 -14.62 -11.62 -3.50
N ARG A 224 -15.15 -11.03 -4.58
CA ARG A 224 -15.65 -9.64 -4.58
C ARG A 224 -16.75 -9.40 -3.55
N ALA A 225 -17.54 -10.42 -3.23
CA ALA A 225 -18.61 -10.30 -2.24
C ALA A 225 -18.08 -10.37 -0.79
N ILE A 226 -16.83 -10.75 -0.59
CA ILE A 226 -16.29 -11.17 0.70
C ILE A 226 -15.15 -10.25 1.14
N PHE A 227 -14.20 -9.98 0.24
CA PHE A 227 -12.99 -9.22 0.52
C PHE A 227 -12.89 -8.00 -0.38
N HIS A 228 -11.96 -7.10 -0.03
CA HIS A 228 -11.62 -5.97 -0.88
C HIS A 228 -11.11 -6.49 -2.21
N PHE A 229 -11.87 -6.24 -3.27
CA PHE A 229 -11.57 -6.75 -4.60
C PHE A 229 -11.22 -5.58 -5.52
N ARG A 230 -10.13 -5.74 -6.26
CA ARG A 230 -9.64 -4.81 -7.26
C ARG A 230 -9.46 -5.52 -8.59
N PHE A 231 -9.94 -4.84 -9.62
CA PHE A 231 -9.83 -5.27 -11.00
C PHE A 231 -8.93 -4.25 -11.68
N ILE A 232 -7.88 -4.73 -12.33
CA ILE A 232 -6.91 -3.89 -13.05
C ILE A 232 -6.88 -4.40 -14.48
N ASP A 233 -7.08 -3.50 -15.43
CA ASP A 233 -6.99 -3.83 -16.85
C ASP A 233 -5.52 -3.87 -17.28
N ALA A 234 -4.93 -5.07 -17.23
CA ALA A 234 -3.56 -5.31 -17.60
C ALA A 234 -3.35 -5.41 -19.13
N SER A 235 -4.37 -5.09 -19.94
CA SER A 235 -4.26 -5.04 -21.41
C SER A 235 -3.50 -3.79 -21.87
N GLN A 236 -3.50 -2.74 -21.05
CA GLN A 236 -2.84 -1.46 -21.29
C GLN A 236 -1.30 -1.56 -21.29
N PRO A 237 -0.59 -0.52 -21.77
CA PRO A 237 0.86 -0.43 -21.65
C PRO A 237 1.33 -0.53 -20.19
N LEU A 238 2.51 -1.12 -19.96
CA LEU A 238 3.02 -1.40 -18.61
C LEU A 238 3.05 -0.16 -17.69
N ALA A 239 3.41 1.01 -18.22
CA ALA A 239 3.49 2.24 -17.43
C ALA A 239 2.10 2.69 -16.92
N GLU A 240 1.05 2.53 -17.73
CA GLU A 240 -0.32 2.86 -17.33
C GLU A 240 -0.84 1.88 -16.27
N VAL A 241 -0.56 0.58 -16.46
CA VAL A 241 -0.89 -0.47 -15.47
C VAL A 241 -0.17 -0.22 -14.13
N GLN A 242 1.10 0.20 -14.17
CA GLN A 242 1.87 0.56 -12.98
C GLN A 242 1.30 1.78 -12.26
N GLN A 243 0.92 2.81 -13.01
CA GLN A 243 0.29 4.00 -12.44
C GLN A 243 -1.06 3.65 -11.80
N GLU A 244 -1.89 2.81 -12.45
CA GLU A 244 -3.15 2.34 -11.89
C GLU A 244 -2.93 1.55 -10.58
N ILE A 245 -1.92 0.67 -10.55
CA ILE A 245 -1.47 -0.04 -9.34
C ILE A 245 -1.09 0.96 -8.25
N GLU A 246 -0.24 1.94 -8.54
CA GLU A 246 0.21 2.94 -7.56
C GLU A 246 -0.93 3.79 -7.01
N GLU A 247 -1.81 4.30 -7.87
CA GLU A 247 -2.98 5.08 -7.48
C GLU A 247 -3.91 4.28 -6.55
N GLU A 248 -4.17 3.03 -6.90
CA GLU A 248 -5.02 2.14 -6.13
C GLU A 248 -4.45 1.82 -4.75
N PHE A 249 -3.14 1.60 -4.64
CA PHE A 249 -2.51 1.22 -3.37
C PHE A 249 -2.12 2.42 -2.51
N SER A 250 -1.88 3.59 -3.10
CA SER A 250 -1.59 4.87 -2.42
C SER A 250 -2.81 5.44 -1.68
N TYR A 251 -4.00 5.34 -2.27
CA TYR A 251 -5.23 5.93 -1.68
C TYR A 251 -5.76 5.17 -0.45
N GLN A 252 -5.34 3.91 -0.26
CA GLN A 252 -6.02 2.95 0.62
C GLN A 252 -5.55 2.93 2.08
N SER A 253 -4.53 3.70 2.46
CA SER A 253 -4.15 3.87 3.87
C SER A 253 -5.31 4.38 4.75
N SER A 254 -6.29 5.05 4.12
CA SER A 254 -7.51 5.51 4.77
C SER A 254 -8.54 4.39 5.04
N LEU A 255 -8.61 3.36 4.19
CA LEU A 255 -9.60 2.26 4.23
C LEU A 255 -9.17 1.07 5.10
N GLU A 256 -7.91 1.05 5.55
CA GLU A 256 -7.35 0.00 6.43
C GLU A 256 -7.72 0.18 7.89
N LEU A 257 -8.16 1.39 8.22
CA LEU A 257 -8.65 1.73 9.54
C LEU A 257 -9.92 0.93 9.83
N SER A 258 -10.06 0.43 11.05
CA SER A 258 -11.35 -0.11 11.50
C SER A 258 -12.43 0.96 11.33
N HIS A 259 -13.69 0.57 11.11
CA HIS A 259 -14.80 1.52 10.91
C HIS A 259 -14.82 2.64 11.98
N LYS A 260 -14.59 2.27 13.25
CA LYS A 260 -14.48 3.23 14.37
C LYS A 260 -13.29 4.20 14.23
N THR A 261 -12.17 3.73 13.69
CA THR A 261 -10.97 4.56 13.50
C THR A 261 -11.12 5.42 12.25
N PHE A 262 -11.66 4.88 11.16
CA PHE A 262 -11.96 5.61 9.95
C PHE A 262 -12.92 6.77 10.24
N ASP A 263 -14.02 6.53 10.97
CA ASP A 263 -14.97 7.58 11.34
C ASP A 263 -14.34 8.73 12.13
N ARG A 264 -13.32 8.45 12.95
CA ARG A 264 -12.60 9.47 13.71
C ARG A 264 -11.65 10.25 12.80
N VAL A 265 -10.86 9.55 11.99
CA VAL A 265 -9.82 10.17 11.16
C VAL A 265 -10.40 10.93 9.97
N ARG A 266 -11.50 10.46 9.36
CA ARG A 266 -12.14 11.12 8.21
C ARG A 266 -12.70 12.51 8.50
N THR A 267 -12.77 12.92 9.77
CA THR A 267 -13.11 14.28 10.18
C THR A 267 -12.05 15.30 9.77
N ILE A 268 -10.82 14.85 9.52
CA ILE A 268 -9.70 15.66 9.05
C ILE A 268 -9.65 15.59 7.52
N THR A 269 -9.74 16.75 6.87
CA THR A 269 -9.66 16.84 5.40
C THR A 269 -8.29 16.38 4.89
N PRO A 270 -8.22 15.50 3.86
CA PRO A 270 -6.95 15.10 3.27
C PRO A 270 -6.15 16.30 2.72
N ALA A 271 -4.83 16.25 2.86
CA ALA A 271 -3.95 17.31 2.39
C ALA A 271 -4.12 17.59 0.88
N SER A 272 -4.33 16.55 0.06
CA SER A 272 -4.60 16.68 -1.37
C SER A 272 -5.82 17.56 -1.66
N ARG A 273 -6.89 17.41 -0.88
CA ARG A 273 -8.11 18.22 -1.00
C ARG A 273 -7.92 19.64 -0.47
N LEU A 274 -7.09 19.84 0.56
CA LEU A 274 -6.71 21.18 1.03
C LEU A 274 -6.00 21.97 -0.08
N VAL A 275 -5.10 21.33 -0.84
CA VAL A 275 -4.34 21.98 -1.91
C VAL A 275 -5.20 22.31 -3.13
N LEU A 276 -6.16 21.45 -3.51
CA LEU A 276 -6.95 21.57 -4.74
C LEU A 276 -7.63 22.94 -4.91
N TYR A 277 -8.15 23.51 -3.82
CA TYR A 277 -8.84 24.81 -3.82
C TYR A 277 -8.11 25.90 -3.04
N ALA A 278 -6.90 25.62 -2.54
CA ALA A 278 -6.15 26.52 -1.65
C ALA A 278 -5.99 27.93 -2.24
N ARG A 279 -5.68 28.02 -3.54
CA ARG A 279 -5.48 29.31 -4.23
C ARG A 279 -6.78 30.13 -4.31
N GLN A 280 -7.91 29.50 -4.64
CA GLN A 280 -9.20 30.19 -4.74
C GLN A 280 -9.65 30.69 -3.37
N GLU A 281 -9.48 29.87 -2.33
CA GLU A 281 -9.79 30.25 -0.95
C GLU A 281 -8.87 31.37 -0.44
N LEU A 282 -7.58 31.35 -0.80
CA LEU A 282 -6.64 32.43 -0.44
C LEU A 282 -7.08 33.77 -1.02
N VAL A 283 -7.40 33.81 -2.33
CA VAL A 283 -7.88 35.04 -2.98
C VAL A 283 -9.17 35.54 -2.30
N LYS A 284 -10.13 34.65 -2.06
CA LYS A 284 -11.37 35.00 -1.38
C LYS A 284 -11.13 35.60 0.01
N ARG A 285 -10.22 35.04 0.81
CA ARG A 285 -9.88 35.59 2.13
C ARG A 285 -9.27 36.99 2.03
N LEU A 286 -8.36 37.23 1.08
CA LEU A 286 -7.75 38.55 0.89
C LEU A 286 -8.77 39.62 0.47
N GLU A 287 -9.71 39.30 -0.41
CA GLU A 287 -10.81 40.21 -0.77
C GLU A 287 -11.67 40.52 0.47
N ILE A 288 -12.07 39.50 1.23
CA ILE A 288 -12.83 39.66 2.48
C ILE A 288 -12.07 40.54 3.49
N TYR A 289 -10.76 40.34 3.65
CA TYR A 289 -9.95 41.16 4.56
C TYR A 289 -9.97 42.64 4.18
N ASN A 290 -9.90 42.94 2.88
CA ASN A 290 -9.92 44.30 2.39
C ASN A 290 -11.32 44.93 2.44
N GLU A 291 -12.38 44.15 2.22
CA GLU A 291 -13.78 44.60 2.31
C GLU A 291 -14.22 44.84 3.75
N ASP A 292 -14.03 43.85 4.64
CA ASP A 292 -14.58 43.87 5.99
C ASP A 292 -13.67 44.59 6.99
N HIS A 293 -12.35 44.59 6.76
CA HIS A 293 -11.34 45.09 7.71
C HIS A 293 -10.23 45.93 7.04
N PRO A 294 -10.56 46.96 6.22
CA PRO A 294 -9.58 47.69 5.41
C PRO A 294 -8.46 48.34 6.23
N GLU A 295 -8.78 48.94 7.39
CA GLU A 295 -7.78 49.60 8.24
C GLU A 295 -6.79 48.62 8.86
N LEU A 296 -7.27 47.47 9.35
CA LEU A 296 -6.42 46.44 9.94
C LEU A 296 -5.53 45.81 8.86
N PHE A 297 -6.12 45.51 7.70
CA PHE A 297 -5.41 44.94 6.56
C PHE A 297 -4.28 45.87 6.09
N GLN A 298 -4.56 47.17 5.95
CA GLN A 298 -3.53 48.16 5.61
C GLN A 298 -2.42 48.24 6.66
N ARG A 299 -2.75 48.23 7.96
CA ARG A 299 -1.74 48.21 9.04
C ARG A 299 -0.83 46.99 8.97
N VAL A 300 -1.36 45.82 8.62
CA VAL A 300 -0.56 44.60 8.40
C VAL A 300 0.36 44.77 7.20
N ILE A 301 -0.14 45.28 6.06
CA ILE A 301 0.67 45.56 4.86
C ILE A 301 1.80 46.54 5.19
N ASP A 302 1.50 47.61 5.93
CA ASP A 302 2.51 48.59 6.35
C ASP A 302 3.59 47.93 7.21
N LYS A 303 3.22 47.05 8.14
CA LYS A 303 4.20 46.29 8.92
C LYS A 303 5.04 45.39 8.04
N VAL A 304 4.45 44.67 7.09
CA VAL A 304 5.20 43.84 6.13
C VAL A 304 6.23 44.71 5.39
N ASN A 305 5.81 45.85 4.84
CA ASN A 305 6.68 46.74 4.07
C ASN A 305 7.80 47.39 4.90
N PHE A 306 7.50 47.93 6.08
CA PHE A 306 8.46 48.71 6.86
C PHE A 306 9.33 47.87 7.80
N LYS A 307 8.86 46.70 8.24
CA LYS A 307 9.58 45.84 9.17
C LYS A 307 10.12 44.57 8.54
N PHE A 308 9.31 43.85 7.76
CA PHE A 308 9.68 42.52 7.29
C PHE A 308 10.51 42.59 6.01
N MET A 309 10.06 43.31 5.00
CA MET A 309 10.73 43.37 3.70
C MET A 309 12.20 43.81 3.77
N PRO A 310 12.59 44.83 4.57
CA PRO A 310 14.00 45.21 4.71
C PRO A 310 14.88 44.09 5.27
N ILE A 311 14.33 43.21 6.11
CA ILE A 311 15.04 42.03 6.63
C ILE A 311 15.06 40.95 5.55
N VAL A 312 13.91 40.59 4.99
CA VAL A 312 13.76 39.56 3.95
C VAL A 312 14.69 39.81 2.77
N THR A 313 14.78 41.04 2.28
CA THR A 313 15.68 41.41 1.17
C THR A 313 17.15 41.12 1.47
N ARG A 314 17.61 41.29 2.72
CA ARG A 314 18.99 40.97 3.11
C ARG A 314 19.29 39.47 3.08
N TYR A 315 18.26 38.63 3.19
CA TYR A 315 18.36 37.17 3.14
C TYR A 315 18.00 36.60 1.76
N ALA A 316 17.96 37.42 0.70
CA ALA A 316 17.61 36.97 -0.64
C ALA A 316 18.51 35.85 -1.18
N ILE A 317 19.78 35.83 -0.76
CA ILE A 317 20.73 34.77 -1.09
C ILE A 317 20.40 33.45 -0.37
N THR A 318 20.02 33.50 0.90
CA THR A 318 19.75 32.29 1.70
C THR A 318 18.35 31.74 1.44
N GLY A 319 17.40 32.60 1.05
CA GLY A 319 15.99 32.21 0.83
C GLY A 319 15.23 31.91 2.12
N MET A 320 15.78 32.24 3.30
CA MET A 320 15.12 32.02 4.58
C MET A 320 15.57 33.07 5.62
N THR A 321 14.63 33.52 6.46
CA THR A 321 14.92 34.39 7.60
C THR A 321 13.94 34.16 8.77
N LEU A 322 14.34 34.62 9.96
CA LEU A 322 13.52 34.67 11.17
C LEU A 322 13.37 36.12 11.61
N VAL A 323 12.13 36.60 11.69
CA VAL A 323 11.80 37.96 12.15
C VAL A 323 11.09 37.85 13.50
N ASN A 324 11.59 38.54 14.53
CA ASN A 324 10.91 38.61 15.82
C ASN A 324 10.12 39.93 15.95
N SER A 325 8.94 39.88 16.56
CA SER A 325 8.10 41.04 16.82
C SER A 325 7.47 41.00 18.21
N GLU A 326 7.40 42.16 18.85
CA GLU A 326 6.68 42.40 20.10
C GLU A 326 5.51 43.37 19.86
N ASP A 327 5.15 43.57 18.59
CA ASP A 327 4.13 44.52 18.17
C ASP A 327 2.74 43.99 18.55
N VAL A 328 1.99 44.81 19.29
CA VAL A 328 0.63 44.50 19.75
C VAL A 328 -0.36 44.28 18.61
N LEU A 329 -0.04 44.70 17.38
CA LEU A 329 -0.84 44.34 16.20
C LEU A 329 -1.04 42.83 16.09
N PHE A 330 -0.03 42.04 16.47
CA PHE A 330 -0.07 40.58 16.34
C PHE A 330 -0.72 39.87 17.54
N ASP A 331 -1.19 40.62 18.55
CA ASP A 331 -2.12 40.08 19.55
C ASP A 331 -3.49 39.74 18.92
N ASP A 332 -3.83 40.35 17.78
CA ASP A 332 -5.01 40.02 16.99
C ASP A 332 -4.76 38.78 16.10
N PRO A 333 -5.49 37.66 16.31
CA PRO A 333 -5.36 36.48 15.47
C PRO A 333 -5.67 36.72 14.00
N LEU A 334 -6.56 37.68 13.68
CA LEU A 334 -6.89 38.03 12.31
C LEU A 334 -5.71 38.72 11.61
N ALA A 335 -4.98 39.57 12.31
CA ALA A 335 -3.78 40.22 11.78
C ALA A 335 -2.66 39.20 11.47
N LEU A 336 -2.53 38.15 12.29
CA LEU A 336 -1.63 37.04 12.02
C LEU A 336 -2.04 36.25 10.76
N ALA A 337 -3.33 35.96 10.61
CA ALA A 337 -3.86 35.27 9.44
C ALA A 337 -3.65 36.11 8.16
N MET A 338 -3.96 37.40 8.20
CA MET A 338 -3.71 38.35 7.10
C MET A 338 -2.23 38.34 6.69
N LEU A 339 -1.30 38.38 7.66
CA LEU A 339 0.13 38.36 7.36
C LEU A 339 0.56 37.06 6.65
N ILE A 340 0.10 35.91 7.12
CA ILE A 340 0.40 34.60 6.51
C ILE A 340 -0.14 34.57 5.07
N ASP A 341 -1.36 35.03 4.86
CA ASP A 341 -2.01 35.03 3.54
C ASP A 341 -1.35 36.03 2.58
N ILE A 342 -0.96 37.22 3.03
CA ILE A 342 -0.21 38.20 2.22
C ILE A 342 1.13 37.60 1.77
N PHE A 343 1.89 36.99 2.67
CA PHE A 343 3.15 36.34 2.30
C PHE A 343 2.92 35.17 1.33
N SER A 344 1.90 34.35 1.59
CA SER A 344 1.55 33.21 0.72
C SER A 344 1.17 33.66 -0.69
N GLU A 345 0.41 34.74 -0.83
CA GLU A 345 0.03 35.32 -2.13
C GLU A 345 1.26 35.83 -2.89
N ARG A 346 2.19 36.47 -2.17
CA ARG A 346 3.45 36.99 -2.73
C ARG A 346 4.51 35.92 -2.99
N GLY A 347 4.20 34.64 -2.79
CA GLY A 347 5.08 33.51 -3.10
C GLY A 347 6.08 33.15 -1.99
N TYR A 348 5.86 33.63 -0.76
CA TYR A 348 6.64 33.27 0.41
C TYR A 348 5.93 32.18 1.22
N GLN A 349 6.69 31.33 1.90
CA GLN A 349 6.18 30.44 2.94
C GLN A 349 6.36 31.14 4.29
N ALA A 350 5.26 31.44 4.97
CA ALA A 350 5.28 32.08 6.28
C ALA A 350 4.75 31.12 7.37
N LEU A 351 5.50 31.03 8.46
CA LEU A 351 5.12 30.32 9.69
C LEU A 351 5.25 31.27 10.87
N VAL A 352 4.33 31.18 11.82
CA VAL A 352 4.30 32.06 13.00
C VAL A 352 4.25 31.23 14.27
N ASP A 353 5.20 31.49 15.17
CA ASP A 353 5.23 30.94 16.52
C ASP A 353 5.05 32.07 17.55
N VAL A 354 4.23 31.82 18.57
CA VAL A 354 4.00 32.78 19.67
C VAL A 354 4.70 32.28 20.93
N ASN A 355 5.79 32.96 21.31
CA ASN A 355 6.55 32.63 22.51
C ASN A 355 6.15 33.54 23.68
N HIS A 356 5.88 32.95 24.84
CA HIS A 356 5.65 33.66 26.09
C HIS A 356 6.91 33.56 26.94
N ILE A 357 7.55 34.70 27.22
CA ILE A 357 8.78 34.78 28.01
C ILE A 357 8.44 35.47 29.32
N GLU A 358 8.77 34.83 30.44
CA GLU A 358 8.68 35.46 31.75
C GLU A 358 9.92 36.34 31.97
N VAL A 359 9.68 37.63 32.16
CA VAL A 359 10.75 38.61 32.41
C VAL A 359 10.61 39.12 33.84
N PRO A 360 11.63 38.99 34.70
CA PRO A 360 11.60 39.55 36.05
C PRO A 360 11.22 41.03 36.03
N HIS A 361 10.19 41.39 36.79
CA HIS A 361 9.65 42.74 36.82
C HIS A 361 9.94 43.44 38.15
N ARG A 362 9.76 42.74 39.28
CA ARG A 362 10.02 43.28 40.62
C ARG A 362 10.45 42.16 41.57
N ILE A 363 11.29 42.50 42.54
CA ILE A 363 11.69 41.61 43.63
C ILE A 363 11.11 42.19 44.91
N ASP A 364 10.43 41.36 45.71
CA ASP A 364 10.01 41.72 47.06
C ASP A 364 11.24 41.69 47.99
N PRO A 365 11.62 42.82 48.63
CA PRO A 365 12.82 42.90 49.45
C PRO A 365 12.71 42.16 50.80
N HIS A 366 11.51 41.75 51.21
CA HIS A 366 11.27 41.03 52.45
C HIS A 366 11.11 39.52 52.22
N THR A 367 10.41 39.13 51.16
CA THR A 367 10.18 37.71 50.83
C THR A 367 11.18 37.15 49.82
N HIS A 368 11.97 38.00 49.15
CA HIS A 368 12.82 37.67 48.00
C HIS A 368 12.06 37.10 46.80
N GLU A 369 10.74 37.24 46.77
CA GLU A 369 9.91 36.75 45.68
C GLU A 369 10.11 37.60 44.42
N ILE A 370 10.38 36.94 43.30
CA ILE A 370 10.51 37.59 41.99
C ILE A 370 9.15 37.53 41.29
N THR A 371 8.52 38.68 41.14
CA THR A 371 7.34 38.82 40.27
C THR A 371 7.79 39.04 38.84
N CYS A 372 7.40 38.12 37.96
CA CYS A 372 7.67 38.20 36.53
C CYS A 372 6.49 38.85 35.79
N ARG A 373 6.80 39.64 34.76
CA ARG A 373 5.81 40.03 33.75
C ARG A 373 5.91 39.08 32.56
N GLN A 374 4.78 38.74 31.97
CA GLN A 374 4.76 37.97 30.73
C GLN A 374 5.02 38.88 29.54
N LYS A 375 5.98 38.49 28.70
CA LYS A 375 6.37 39.16 27.48
C LYS A 375 6.06 38.25 26.29
N ARG A 376 5.17 38.69 25.41
CA ARG A 376 4.83 37.98 24.16
C ARG A 376 5.81 38.35 23.06
N VAL A 377 6.38 37.34 22.41
CA VAL A 377 7.29 37.50 21.27
C VAL A 377 6.81 36.61 20.13
N TYR A 378 6.41 37.24 19.03
CA TYR A 378 6.02 36.60 17.79
C TYR A 378 7.26 36.33 16.96
N ARG A 379 7.49 35.07 16.60
CA ARG A 379 8.59 34.65 15.73
C ARG A 379 8.00 34.23 14.39
N PHE A 380 8.40 34.94 13.34
CA PHE A 380 7.97 34.70 11.98
C PHE A 380 9.11 34.05 11.21
N GLN A 381 8.88 32.85 10.69
CA GLN A 381 9.79 32.19 9.77
C GLN A 381 9.30 32.41 8.35
N ILE A 382 10.14 33.04 7.53
CA ILE A 382 9.82 33.37 6.14
C ILE A 382 10.82 32.63 5.25
N ARG A 383 10.31 31.81 4.33
CA ARG A 383 11.09 31.09 3.31
C ARG A 383 10.63 31.46 1.91
N PHE A 384 11.55 31.50 0.97
CA PHE A 384 11.30 31.82 -0.44
C PHE A 384 12.46 31.32 -1.31
N ALA A 385 12.30 31.35 -2.63
CA ALA A 385 13.33 30.91 -3.56
C ALA A 385 14.62 31.73 -3.39
N ALA A 386 15.70 31.05 -3.03
CA ALA A 386 17.02 31.65 -2.87
C ALA A 386 17.60 32.08 -4.22
N SER A 387 18.28 33.23 -4.26
CA SER A 387 19.06 33.64 -5.42
C SER A 387 20.39 32.90 -5.47
N ALA A 388 20.64 32.17 -6.55
CA ALA A 388 21.90 31.46 -6.75
C ALA A 388 23.03 32.47 -7.05
N ILE A 389 24.05 32.53 -6.19
CA ILE A 389 25.23 33.39 -6.40
C ILE A 389 26.11 32.83 -7.55
N ARG A 390 26.09 31.53 -7.79
CA ARG A 390 26.87 30.87 -8.85
C ARG A 390 25.96 29.98 -9.66
N HIS A 391 25.76 30.33 -10.93
CA HIS A 391 25.32 29.37 -11.95
C HIS A 391 26.51 28.43 -12.23
N GLY A 392 26.60 27.36 -11.45
CA GLY A 392 27.54 26.28 -11.70
C GLY A 392 26.81 24.96 -11.47
N ASN A 393 26.50 24.28 -12.57
CA ASN A 393 26.12 22.87 -12.53
C ASN A 393 27.26 22.10 -11.86
N TYR A 394 26.99 21.51 -10.71
CA TYR A 394 27.73 20.38 -10.18
C TYR A 394 26.74 19.26 -9.89
#